data_AF-A0A948ANA0-F1
#
_entry.id   AF-A0A948ANA0-F1
#
_cell.length_a   1.000
_cell.length_b   1.000
_cell.length_c   1.000
_cell.angle_alpha   90.00
_cell.angle_beta   90.00
_cell.angle_gamma   90.00
#
_symmetry.space_group_name_H-M   'P 1'
#
loop_
_entity.id
_entity.type
_entity.pdbx_description
1 polymer ?
#
loop_
_entity_poly.entity_id
_entity_poly.type
_entity_poly.pdbx_seq_one_letter_code
_entity_poly.pdbx_strand_id
1 'polypeptide(L)'
;RGEISQHEKSLAGVAKHSGVEDYARFQNAGYVGMYNMPIWKLKNYKRFDGAGSLLDHMGRDELAANLFRLTQTEAKIRNEGIKGQQPLETAAETVGRIVRNTVLQISGQLPENLPLAQPIGETRKSIKATQRAFKKLDKPKT
;
A
#
# COMPACT_ATOMS: atom_id res chain seq x y z
N ARG A 1 -9.96 -5.45 1.91
CA ARG A 1 -9.24 -5.26 3.21
C ARG A 1 -8.75 -6.58 3.80
N GLY A 2 -9.49 -7.69 3.70
CA GLY A 2 -8.96 -9.02 4.03
C GLY A 2 -7.72 -9.43 3.21
N GLU A 3 -7.65 -9.03 1.94
CA GLU A 3 -6.53 -9.36 1.04
C GLU A 3 -5.18 -8.83 1.53
N ILE A 4 -5.10 -7.57 1.99
CA ILE A 4 -3.84 -7.02 2.52
C ILE A 4 -3.39 -7.80 3.74
N SER A 5 -4.31 -8.11 4.66
CA SER A 5 -3.98 -8.93 5.83
C SER A 5 -3.48 -10.33 5.45
N GLN A 6 -4.00 -10.92 4.37
CA GLN A 6 -3.51 -12.21 3.87
C GLN A 6 -2.09 -12.08 3.27
N HIS A 7 -1.83 -11.04 2.49
CA HIS A 7 -0.50 -10.82 1.91
C HIS A 7 0.55 -10.41 2.94
N GLU A 8 0.17 -9.64 3.97
CA GLU A 8 1.02 -9.36 5.12
C GLU A 8 1.38 -10.65 5.88
N LYS A 9 0.42 -11.56 6.08
CA LYS A 9 0.68 -12.87 6.68
C LYS A 9 1.60 -13.74 5.82
N SER A 10 1.39 -13.75 4.51
CA SER A 10 2.25 -14.48 3.56
C SER A 10 3.69 -13.96 3.61
N LEU A 11 3.86 -12.65 3.46
CA LEU A 11 5.18 -12.00 3.55
C LEU A 11 5.83 -12.23 4.91
N ALA A 12 5.08 -12.12 6.01
CA ALA A 12 5.61 -12.39 7.34
C ALA A 12 6.07 -13.84 7.48
N GLY A 13 5.34 -14.79 6.90
CA GLY A 13 5.76 -16.19 6.81
C GLY A 13 7.08 -16.35 6.07
N VAL A 14 7.24 -15.72 4.91
CA VAL A 14 8.49 -15.75 4.14
C VAL A 14 9.64 -15.12 4.90
N ALA A 15 9.43 -13.92 5.43
CA ALA A 15 10.44 -13.20 6.21
C ALA A 15 10.88 -14.04 7.43
N LYS A 16 9.95 -14.74 8.10
CA LYS A 16 10.27 -15.68 9.19
C LYS A 16 11.22 -16.78 8.73
N HIS A 17 10.88 -17.47 7.64
CA HIS A 17 11.71 -18.55 7.11
C HIS A 17 13.08 -18.05 6.61
N SER A 18 13.15 -16.78 6.20
CA SER A 18 14.38 -16.11 5.80
C SER A 18 15.19 -15.51 6.96
N GLY A 19 14.74 -15.65 8.21
CA GLY A 19 15.51 -15.20 9.38
C GLY A 19 15.31 -13.73 9.75
N VAL A 20 14.09 -13.20 9.61
CA VAL A 20 13.72 -11.93 10.24
C VAL A 20 13.59 -12.11 11.75
N GLU A 21 14.18 -11.19 12.51
CA GLU A 21 14.18 -11.14 13.97
C GLU A 21 13.30 -9.99 14.47
N ASP A 22 13.39 -8.82 13.81
CA ASP A 22 12.62 -7.62 14.12
C ASP A 22 11.64 -7.29 12.97
N TYR A 23 10.39 -7.72 13.13
CA TYR A 23 9.33 -7.45 12.17
C TYR A 23 9.00 -5.96 12.05
N ALA A 24 9.13 -5.20 13.14
CA ALA A 24 8.78 -3.79 13.12
C ALA A 24 9.78 -3.01 12.26
N ARG A 25 11.09 -3.30 12.39
CA ARG A 25 12.11 -2.72 11.50
C ARG A 25 11.93 -3.16 10.05
N PHE A 26 11.69 -4.44 9.81
CA PHE A 26 11.45 -4.97 8.47
C PHE A 26 10.25 -4.29 7.79
N GLN A 27 9.10 -4.19 8.48
CA GLN A 27 7.93 -3.50 7.94
C GLN A 27 8.23 -2.01 7.73
N ASN A 28 8.89 -1.36 8.68
CA ASN A 28 9.22 0.06 8.58
C ASN A 28 10.16 0.36 7.41
N ALA A 29 11.12 -0.51 7.10
CA ALA A 29 12.01 -0.36 5.93
C ALA A 29 11.20 -0.28 4.63
N GLY A 30 10.18 -1.13 4.47
CA GLY A 30 9.27 -1.03 3.33
C GLY A 30 8.50 0.29 3.29
N TYR A 31 8.09 0.85 4.44
CA TYR A 31 7.40 2.15 4.48
C TYR A 31 8.35 3.29 4.13
N VAL A 32 9.56 3.27 4.69
CA VAL A 32 10.60 4.26 4.38
C VAL A 32 10.91 4.24 2.88
N GLY A 33 11.06 3.06 2.27
CA GLY A 33 11.30 2.97 0.82
C GLY A 33 10.19 3.59 -0.03
N MET A 34 8.93 3.36 0.34
CA MET A 34 7.79 3.82 -0.45
C MET A 34 7.43 5.30 -0.21
N TYR A 35 7.50 5.76 1.04
CA TYR A 35 7.01 7.08 1.45
C TYR A 35 8.13 8.04 1.89
N ASN A 36 9.39 7.63 1.84
CA ASN A 36 10.54 8.36 2.41
C ASN A 36 10.39 8.68 3.90
N MET A 37 9.51 7.98 4.61
CA MET A 37 9.23 8.22 6.02
C MET A 37 8.66 6.96 6.70
N PRO A 38 8.88 6.81 8.02
CA PRO A 38 8.27 5.73 8.79
C PRO A 38 6.76 5.93 8.93
N ILE A 39 6.03 4.86 9.23
CA ILE A 39 4.56 4.85 9.28
C ILE A 39 3.97 5.90 10.24
N TRP A 40 4.61 6.15 11.39
CA TRP A 40 4.13 7.16 12.35
C TRP A 40 4.24 8.58 11.80
N LYS A 41 5.29 8.87 11.04
CA LYS A 41 5.48 10.17 10.39
C LYS A 41 4.52 10.33 9.22
N LEU A 42 4.23 9.24 8.49
CA LEU A 42 3.22 9.21 7.43
C LEU A 42 1.82 9.52 7.96
N LYS A 43 1.43 8.94 9.11
CA LYS A 43 0.15 9.26 9.77
C LYS A 43 0.02 10.75 10.07
N ASN A 44 1.08 11.35 10.62
CA ASN A 44 1.11 12.79 10.90
C ASN A 44 1.08 13.63 9.62
N TYR A 45 1.83 13.24 8.60
CA TYR A 45 1.87 13.91 7.30
C TYR A 45 0.48 13.95 6.63
N LYS A 46 -0.23 12.82 6.65
CA LYS A 46 -1.58 12.70 6.11
C LYS A 46 -2.68 13.23 7.04
N ARG A 47 -2.31 13.81 8.20
CA ARG A 47 -3.24 14.33 9.22
C ARG A 47 -4.30 13.29 9.63
N PHE A 48 -3.88 12.03 9.76
CA PHE A 48 -4.77 10.94 10.13
C PHE A 48 -4.99 10.91 11.64
N ASP A 49 -6.19 11.28 12.08
CA ASP A 49 -6.67 11.26 13.46
C ASP A 49 -7.72 10.16 13.73
N GLY A 50 -8.06 9.38 12.70
CA GLY A 50 -9.07 8.33 12.77
C GLY A 50 -8.67 7.13 13.62
N ALA A 51 -9.66 6.43 14.16
CA ALA A 51 -9.46 5.14 14.81
C ALA A 51 -9.12 4.05 13.77
N GLY A 52 -8.15 3.19 14.08
CA GLY A 52 -7.78 2.03 13.26
C GLY A 52 -6.49 2.18 12.47
N SER A 53 -6.32 1.36 11.42
CA SER A 53 -5.11 1.37 10.60
C SER A 53 -5.15 2.53 9.59
N LEU A 54 -3.99 3.10 9.28
CA LEU A 54 -3.88 4.08 8.19
C LEU A 54 -4.27 3.44 6.85
N LEU A 55 -3.88 2.17 6.63
CA LEU A 55 -4.19 1.40 5.43
C LEU A 55 -5.70 1.30 5.16
N ASP A 56 -6.51 1.34 6.21
CA ASP A 56 -7.97 1.34 6.08
C ASP A 56 -8.47 2.61 5.40
N HIS A 57 -7.82 3.75 5.63
CA HIS A 57 -8.26 5.05 5.16
C HIS A 57 -7.54 5.50 3.90
N MET A 58 -6.67 4.67 3.32
CA MET A 58 -5.97 4.97 2.08
C MET A 58 -6.89 4.89 0.86
N GLY A 59 -6.62 5.74 -0.14
CA GLY A 59 -7.22 5.67 -1.47
C GLY A 59 -6.93 4.35 -2.17
N ARG A 60 -7.72 4.01 -3.20
CA ARG A 60 -7.56 2.76 -3.96
C ARG A 60 -6.16 2.59 -4.56
N ASP A 61 -5.61 3.67 -5.11
CA ASP A 61 -4.31 3.64 -5.79
C ASP A 61 -3.17 3.44 -4.78
N GLU A 62 -3.24 4.12 -3.63
CA GLU A 62 -2.28 3.93 -2.54
C GLU A 62 -2.40 2.51 -1.96
N LEU A 63 -3.62 2.00 -1.81
CA LEU A 63 -3.86 0.63 -1.35
C LEU A 63 -3.28 -0.41 -2.31
N ALA A 64 -3.50 -0.23 -3.61
CA ALA A 64 -2.94 -1.08 -4.66
C ALA A 64 -1.41 -1.03 -4.66
N ALA A 65 -0.82 0.16 -4.48
CA ALA A 65 0.62 0.32 -4.39
C ALA A 65 1.22 -0.37 -3.14
N ASN A 66 0.56 -0.29 -1.98
CA ASN A 66 0.99 -1.04 -0.78
C ASN A 66 0.93 -2.55 -1.01
N LEU A 67 -0.16 -3.04 -1.60
CA LEU A 67 -0.31 -4.46 -1.92
C LEU A 67 0.78 -4.92 -2.90
N PHE A 68 1.00 -4.15 -3.95
CA PHE A 68 2.04 -4.43 -4.93
C PHE A 68 3.42 -4.49 -4.29
N ARG A 69 3.77 -3.50 -3.46
CA ARG A 69 5.02 -3.53 -2.67
C ARG A 69 5.16 -4.80 -1.84
N LEU A 70 4.13 -5.20 -1.09
CA LEU A 70 4.18 -6.40 -0.24
C LEU A 70 4.43 -7.67 -1.08
N THR A 71 3.67 -7.83 -2.16
CA THR A 71 3.80 -9.01 -3.05
C THR A 71 5.15 -9.07 -3.74
N GLN A 72 5.69 -7.93 -4.19
CA GLN A 72 6.99 -7.88 -4.87
C GLN A 72 8.15 -8.03 -3.89
N THR A 73 8.03 -7.55 -2.65
CA THR A 73 9.02 -7.83 -1.60
C THR A 73 9.06 -9.34 -1.31
N GLU A 74 7.91 -9.99 -1.20
CA GLU A 74 7.86 -11.44 -1.02
C GLU A 74 8.53 -12.18 -2.19
N ALA A 75 8.16 -11.84 -3.42
CA ALA A 75 8.73 -12.44 -4.62
C ALA A 75 10.26 -12.23 -4.69
N LYS A 76 10.73 -11.02 -4.39
CA LYS A 76 12.17 -10.70 -4.37
C LYS A 76 12.92 -11.56 -3.36
N ILE A 77 12.42 -11.66 -2.12
CA ILE A 77 13.05 -12.47 -1.07
C ILE A 77 13.15 -13.94 -1.50
N ARG A 78 12.07 -14.49 -2.06
CA ARG A 78 12.04 -15.89 -2.52
C ARG A 78 13.01 -16.13 -3.68
N ASN A 79 12.95 -15.27 -4.71
CA ASN A 79 13.71 -15.46 -5.95
C ASN A 79 15.22 -15.30 -5.74
N GLU A 80 15.62 -14.36 -4.88
CA GLU A 80 17.03 -14.08 -4.61
C GLU A 80 17.56 -14.86 -3.39
N GLY A 81 16.71 -15.64 -2.71
CA GLY A 81 17.11 -16.39 -1.52
C GLY A 81 17.64 -15.51 -0.40
N ILE A 82 17.06 -14.31 -0.22
CA ILE A 82 17.54 -13.31 0.73
C ILE A 82 17.32 -13.81 2.16
N LYS A 83 18.37 -13.70 2.99
CA LYS A 83 18.36 -14.15 4.39
C LYS A 83 18.96 -13.12 5.34
N GLY A 84 18.49 -13.14 6.58
CA GLY A 84 18.95 -12.28 7.67
C GLY A 84 18.28 -10.91 7.69
N GLN A 85 18.25 -10.30 8.87
CA GLN A 85 17.49 -9.06 9.14
C GLN A 85 17.84 -7.91 8.18
N GLN A 86 19.10 -7.52 8.10
CA GLN A 86 19.54 -6.36 7.31
C GLN A 86 19.29 -6.52 5.79
N PRO A 87 19.63 -7.67 5.16
CA PRO A 87 19.29 -7.90 3.75
C PRO A 87 17.78 -7.88 3.48
N LEU A 88 16.96 -8.43 4.38
CA LEU A 88 15.50 -8.39 4.25
C LEU A 88 14.94 -6.97 4.32
N GLU A 89 15.41 -6.16 5.26
CA GLU A 89 15.08 -4.73 5.36
C GLU A 89 15.46 -3.99 4.07
N THR A 90 16.67 -4.23 3.56
CA THR A 90 17.19 -3.61 2.33
C THR A 90 16.33 -3.99 1.12
N ALA A 91 15.91 -5.25 1.03
CA ALA A 91 15.01 -5.73 -0.02
C ALA A 91 13.64 -5.02 0.04
N ALA A 92 13.06 -4.92 1.24
CA ALA A 92 11.78 -4.24 1.44
C ALA A 92 11.86 -2.74 1.09
N GLU A 93 12.92 -2.06 1.51
CA GLU A 93 13.16 -0.65 1.18
C GLU A 93 13.35 -0.44 -0.33
N THR A 94 14.16 -1.29 -0.97
CA THR A 94 14.45 -1.24 -2.41
C THR A 94 13.16 -1.38 -3.21
N VAL A 95 12.35 -2.39 -2.89
CA VAL A 95 11.05 -2.59 -3.55
C VAL A 95 10.12 -1.41 -3.28
N GLY A 96 10.06 -0.90 -2.05
CA GLY A 96 9.29 0.31 -1.71
C GLY A 96 9.66 1.49 -2.61
N ARG A 97 10.95 1.72 -2.84
CA ARG A 97 11.46 2.81 -3.68
C ARG A 97 11.12 2.63 -5.15
N ILE A 98 11.19 1.40 -5.66
CA ILE A 98 10.75 1.08 -7.02
C ILE A 98 9.26 1.40 -7.17
N VAL A 99 8.42 0.92 -6.26
CA VAL A 99 6.97 1.19 -6.28
C VAL A 99 6.69 2.68 -6.20
N ARG A 100 7.38 3.43 -5.33
CA ARG A 100 7.28 4.89 -5.24
C ARG A 100 7.51 5.56 -6.59
N ASN A 101 8.62 5.21 -7.25
CA ASN A 101 8.99 5.78 -8.54
C ASN A 101 7.98 5.42 -9.62
N THR A 102 7.48 4.17 -9.63
CA THR A 102 6.44 3.74 -10.56
C THR A 102 5.14 4.51 -10.38
N VAL A 103 4.68 4.71 -9.13
CA VAL A 103 3.48 5.52 -8.86
C VAL A 103 3.66 6.96 -9.34
N LEU A 104 4.83 7.56 -9.10
CA LEU A 104 5.15 8.90 -9.59
C LEU A 104 5.16 8.97 -11.11
N GLN A 105 5.79 8.00 -11.78
CA GLN A 105 5.89 7.95 -13.24
C GLN A 105 4.53 7.77 -13.91
N ILE A 106 3.63 6.97 -13.32
CA ILE A 106 2.31 6.67 -13.92
C ILE A 106 1.29 7.75 -13.58
N SER A 107 1.20 8.14 -12.31
CA SER A 107 0.14 9.04 -11.84
C SER A 107 0.55 10.52 -11.81
N GLY A 108 1.85 10.82 -11.90
CA GLY A 108 2.38 12.16 -11.68
C GLY A 108 2.37 12.61 -10.22
N GLN A 109 1.98 11.73 -9.28
CA GLN A 109 1.88 12.04 -7.85
C GLN A 109 2.71 11.09 -7.00
N LEU A 110 3.23 11.60 -5.88
CA LEU A 110 3.91 10.79 -4.88
C LEU A 110 2.89 10.00 -4.02
N PRO A 111 3.21 8.77 -3.58
CA PRO A 111 2.29 7.96 -2.77
C PRO A 111 1.78 8.64 -1.49
N GLU A 112 2.64 9.39 -0.79
CA GLU A 112 2.29 10.14 0.42
C GLU A 112 1.32 11.29 0.15
N ASN A 113 1.25 11.78 -1.09
CA ASN A 113 0.38 12.89 -1.50
C ASN A 113 -0.98 12.41 -2.02
N LEU A 114 -1.16 11.10 -2.19
CA LEU A 114 -2.45 10.54 -2.57
C LEU A 114 -3.49 10.83 -1.47
N PRO A 115 -4.70 11.28 -1.83
CA PRO A 115 -5.72 11.65 -0.85
C PRO A 115 -6.20 10.42 -0.09
N LEU A 116 -6.48 10.60 1.20
CA LEU A 116 -7.18 9.60 1.99
C LEU A 116 -8.59 9.37 1.41
N ALA A 117 -9.03 8.12 1.41
CA ALA A 117 -10.39 7.78 1.01
C ALA A 117 -11.39 8.28 2.05
N GLN A 118 -12.49 8.86 1.56
CA GLN A 118 -13.69 9.05 2.38
C GLN A 118 -14.14 7.69 2.95
N PRO A 119 -14.68 7.64 4.18
CA PRO A 119 -15.18 6.41 4.80
C PRO A 119 -16.01 5.58 3.81
N ILE A 120 -15.83 4.25 3.80
CA ILE A 120 -16.40 3.32 2.80
C ILE A 120 -17.90 3.51 2.55
N GLY A 121 -18.66 3.95 3.55
CA GLY A 121 -20.09 4.26 3.40
C GLY A 121 -20.35 5.35 2.35
N GLU A 122 -19.52 6.38 2.30
CA GLU A 122 -19.62 7.47 1.33
C GLU A 122 -19.06 7.07 -0.03
N THR A 123 -17.97 6.29 -0.04
CA THR A 123 -17.39 5.75 -1.29
C THR A 123 -18.36 4.80 -2.01
N ARG A 124 -19.12 3.94 -1.29
CA ARG A 124 -20.19 3.14 -1.91
C ARG A 124 -21.34 4.00 -2.45
N LYS A 125 -21.69 5.08 -1.75
CA LYS A 125 -22.72 6.03 -2.20
C LYS A 125 -22.25 6.77 -3.45
N SER A 126 -21.00 7.23 -3.50
CA SER A 126 -20.42 7.91 -4.66
C SER A 126 -20.30 6.97 -5.85
N ILE A 127 -19.81 5.73 -5.69
CA ILE A 127 -19.78 4.74 -6.78
C ILE A 127 -21.18 4.44 -7.32
N LYS A 128 -22.19 4.27 -6.44
CA LYS A 128 -23.58 4.07 -6.86
C LYS A 128 -24.14 5.31 -7.59
N ALA A 129 -23.79 6.52 -7.14
CA ALA A 129 -24.19 7.76 -7.79
C ALA A 129 -23.55 7.91 -9.18
N THR A 130 -22.24 7.66 -9.27
CA THR A 130 -21.47 7.66 -10.51
C THR A 130 -21.98 6.60 -11.50
N GLN A 131 -22.25 5.37 -11.06
CA GLN A 131 -22.87 4.34 -11.90
C GLN A 131 -24.28 4.71 -12.38
N ARG A 132 -25.09 5.37 -11.54
CA ARG A 132 -26.41 5.89 -11.93
C ARG A 132 -26.31 7.03 -12.94
N ALA A 133 -25.28 7.88 -12.82
CA ALA A 133 -25.02 8.96 -13.77
C ALA A 133 -24.60 8.40 -15.14
N PHE A 134 -23.67 7.44 -15.18
CA PHE A 134 -23.28 6.75 -16.41
C PHE A 134 -24.47 6.05 -17.08
N LYS A 135 -25.32 5.34 -16.32
CA LYS A 135 -26.55 4.71 -16.86
C LYS A 135 -27.59 5.71 -17.41
N LYS A 136 -27.57 6.97 -17.00
CA LYS A 136 -28.46 8.01 -17.54
C LYS A 136 -27.92 8.60 -18.84
N LEU A 137 -26.60 8.66 -18.99
CA LEU A 137 -25.91 9.13 -20.20
C LEU A 137 -25.93 8.08 -21.31
N ASP A 138 -25.95 6.80 -20.96
CA ASP A 138 -26.06 5.66 -21.89
C ASP A 138 -27.47 5.43 -22.44
N LYS A 139 -28.46 6.21 -21.99
CA LYS A 139 -29.79 6.15 -22.59
C LYS A 139 -29.75 6.87 -23.94
N PRO A 140 -30.17 6.23 -25.05
CA PRO A 140 -30.21 6.89 -26.33
C PRO A 140 -31.12 8.12 -26.22
N LYS A 141 -30.66 9.26 -26.73
CA LYS A 141 -31.52 10.43 -26.93
C LYS A 141 -32.63 10.00 -27.89
N THR A 142 -33.84 9.82 -27.37
CA THR A 142 -35.08 9.83 -28.14
C THR A 142 -35.26 11.19 -28.80
#